data_AF-A0A5C7JL56-F1
#
_entry.id   AF-A0A5C7JL56-F1
#
_cell.length_a   1.000
_cell.length_b   1.000
_cell.length_c   1.000
_cell.angle_alpha   90.00
_cell.angle_beta   90.00
_cell.angle_gamma   90.00
#
_symmetry.space_group_name_H-M   'P 1'
#
loop_
_entity.id
_entity.type
_entity.pdbx_description
1 polymer ?
#
loop_
_entity_poly.entity_id
_entity_poly.type
_entity_poly.pdbx_seq_one_letter_code
_entity_poly.pdbx_strand_id
1 'polypeptide(L)'
;MTRKALSYDEIHQFQEYLTPHQIKRLERQHKKLDKQEQSTGVKTEKHHNERVQNIKAIVPLNDKQAHYLQCLQNCNQIFSYGSAGVGKTYLAISYCAQEFLKKNITKIILTRPNIGIGGKVPAALPGGVYEKMEATLAEPIQILKKILSPDGFEIALRHSEIEIVPFEYIRGRSFSNAIIIVNEAQNTTVDEMVSFVTRVGEDSKVILDGDLFQTDIKGLNGLQWAIDMVKSNPKLQEYTGIVEFTSEDIVRSGLCREWVFAIEKFYKKNNTPTYETIARK
;
A
#
# COMPACT_ATOMS: atom_id res chain seq x y z
N MET A 1 -1.77 18.20 25.50
CA MET A 1 -0.88 17.57 26.50
C MET A 1 -1.74 16.80 27.48
N THR A 2 -1.88 15.49 27.28
CA THR A 2 -2.57 14.59 28.22
C THR A 2 -1.73 14.51 29.50
N ARG A 3 -2.29 14.93 30.66
CA ARG A 3 -1.61 14.84 31.94
C ARG A 3 -1.44 13.36 32.32
N LYS A 4 -0.23 12.83 32.23
CA LYS A 4 0.12 11.49 32.73
C LYS A 4 0.09 11.52 34.26
N ALA A 5 -0.48 10.50 34.90
CA ALA A 5 -0.41 10.39 36.36
C ALA A 5 1.00 9.99 36.80
N LEU A 6 1.40 10.49 37.98
CA LEU A 6 2.66 10.12 38.61
C LEU A 6 2.65 8.62 38.95
N SER A 7 3.75 7.93 38.67
CA SER A 7 3.99 6.54 39.07
C SER A 7 4.13 6.40 40.59
N TYR A 8 4.04 5.18 41.12
CA TYR A 8 4.33 4.93 42.54
C TYR A 8 5.73 5.40 42.95
N ASP A 9 6.74 5.21 42.08
CA ASP A 9 8.12 5.66 42.34
C ASP A 9 8.24 7.19 42.35
N GLU A 10 7.55 7.87 41.41
CA GLU A 10 7.50 9.33 41.37
C GLU A 10 6.76 9.90 42.59
N ILE A 11 5.68 9.26 43.05
CA ILE A 11 4.95 9.65 44.26
C ILE A 11 5.85 9.50 45.50
N HIS A 12 6.60 8.40 45.59
CA HIS A 12 7.51 8.13 46.70
C HIS A 12 8.68 9.14 46.74
N GLN A 13 9.18 9.58 45.58
CA GLN A 13 10.23 10.59 45.48
C GLN A 13 9.82 11.96 46.06
N PHE A 14 8.54 12.30 46.05
CA PHE A 14 8.02 13.56 46.60
C PHE A 14 7.37 13.41 47.99
N GLN A 15 7.49 12.25 48.66
CA GLN A 15 6.74 11.98 49.90
C GLN A 15 7.02 12.99 51.02
N GLU A 16 8.25 13.53 51.09
CA GLU A 16 8.65 14.50 52.12
C GLU A 16 7.96 15.86 51.96
N TYR A 17 7.45 16.15 50.76
CA TYR A 17 6.76 17.40 50.41
C TYR A 17 5.23 17.24 50.33
N LEU A 18 4.70 16.03 50.60
CA LEU A 18 3.30 15.70 50.44
C LEU A 18 2.71 15.25 51.79
N THR A 19 1.51 15.73 52.09
CA THR A 19 0.75 15.20 53.23
C THR A 19 0.32 13.75 52.98
N PRO A 20 0.12 12.93 54.04
CA PRO A 20 -0.38 11.56 53.90
C PRO A 20 -1.70 11.47 53.10
N HIS A 21 -2.55 12.50 53.20
CA HIS A 21 -3.79 12.58 52.43
C HIS A 21 -3.55 12.84 50.94
N GLN A 22 -2.56 13.67 50.58
CA GLN A 22 -2.17 13.92 49.18
C GLN A 22 -1.56 12.68 48.53
N ILE A 23 -0.68 11.97 49.24
CA ILE A 23 -0.07 10.69 48.77
C ILE A 23 -1.19 9.70 48.43
N LYS A 24 -2.09 9.44 49.40
CA LYS A 24 -3.21 8.50 49.23
C LYS A 24 -4.15 8.90 48.09
N ARG A 25 -4.30 10.21 47.82
CA ARG A 25 -5.10 10.72 46.68
C ARG A 25 -4.39 10.45 45.35
N LEU A 26 -3.08 10.67 45.26
CA LEU A 26 -2.29 10.43 44.04
C LEU A 26 -2.22 8.93 43.70
N GLU A 27 -1.98 8.06 44.68
CA GLU A 27 -1.99 6.61 44.50
C GLU A 27 -3.36 6.09 44.01
N ARG A 28 -4.44 6.65 44.54
CA ARG A 28 -5.81 6.33 44.09
C ARG A 28 -6.06 6.79 42.65
N GLN A 29 -5.48 7.92 42.23
CA GLN A 29 -5.59 8.40 40.86
C GLN A 29 -4.78 7.52 39.91
N HIS A 30 -3.55 7.18 40.26
CA HIS A 30 -2.70 6.27 39.48
C HIS A 30 -3.37 4.91 39.31
N LYS A 31 -3.84 4.27 40.40
CA LYS A 31 -4.56 2.99 40.34
C LYS A 31 -5.85 3.02 39.52
N LYS A 32 -6.54 4.17 39.45
CA LYS A 32 -7.73 4.34 38.59
C LYS A 32 -7.35 4.44 37.11
N LEU A 33 -6.29 5.17 36.79
CA LEU A 33 -5.78 5.33 35.44
C LEU A 33 -5.18 4.02 34.92
N ASP A 34 -4.39 3.31 35.72
CA ASP A 34 -3.87 1.97 35.36
C ASP A 34 -4.99 0.98 35.07
N LYS A 35 -6.04 0.95 35.90
CA LYS A 35 -7.21 0.11 35.64
C LYS A 35 -7.95 0.51 34.36
N GLN A 36 -8.03 1.80 34.08
CA GLN A 36 -8.62 2.29 32.82
C GLN A 36 -7.78 1.86 31.63
N GLU A 37 -6.46 2.07 31.66
CA GLU A 37 -5.51 1.67 30.60
C GLU A 37 -5.48 0.16 30.37
N GLN A 38 -5.49 -0.65 31.43
CA GLN A 38 -5.62 -2.11 31.30
C GLN A 38 -6.96 -2.51 30.69
N SER A 39 -8.07 -1.89 31.11
CA SER A 39 -9.39 -2.20 30.58
C SER A 39 -9.57 -1.77 29.12
N THR A 40 -8.97 -0.64 28.72
CA THR A 40 -8.98 -0.17 27.32
C THR A 40 -8.04 -1.01 26.47
N GLY A 41 -6.87 -1.39 26.98
CA GLY A 41 -5.94 -2.31 26.31
C GLY A 41 -6.60 -3.66 25.99
N VAL A 42 -7.22 -4.30 26.98
CA VAL A 42 -7.92 -5.59 26.81
C VAL A 42 -9.08 -5.48 25.82
N LYS A 43 -9.87 -4.39 25.85
CA LYS A 43 -10.92 -4.16 24.85
C LYS A 43 -10.35 -3.97 23.45
N THR A 44 -9.26 -3.24 23.32
CA THR A 44 -8.61 -2.96 22.03
C THR A 44 -8.03 -4.24 21.42
N GLU A 45 -7.39 -5.09 22.21
CA GLU A 45 -6.89 -6.40 21.76
C GLU A 45 -8.04 -7.35 21.38
N LYS A 46 -9.11 -7.40 22.17
CA LYS A 46 -10.28 -8.20 21.83
C LYS A 46 -10.90 -7.77 20.50
N HIS A 47 -11.10 -6.46 20.31
CA HIS A 47 -11.61 -5.92 19.05
C HIS A 47 -10.65 -6.17 17.88
N HIS A 48 -9.34 -6.05 18.08
CA HIS A 48 -8.36 -6.41 17.05
C HIS A 48 -8.44 -7.88 16.66
N ASN A 49 -8.51 -8.80 17.63
CA ASN A 49 -8.62 -10.23 17.39
C ASN A 49 -9.92 -10.59 16.67
N GLU A 50 -11.05 -9.98 17.06
CA GLU A 50 -12.33 -10.13 16.34
C GLU A 50 -12.21 -9.66 14.89
N ARG A 51 -11.49 -8.57 14.63
CA ARG A 51 -11.29 -8.07 13.26
C ARG A 51 -10.42 -9.01 12.43
N VAL A 52 -9.36 -9.56 13.01
CA VAL A 52 -8.50 -10.56 12.35
C VAL A 52 -9.30 -11.82 12.01
N GLN A 53 -10.13 -12.30 12.92
CA GLN A 53 -11.00 -13.47 12.70
C GLN A 53 -12.09 -13.22 11.64
N ASN A 54 -12.57 -11.97 11.53
CA ASN A 54 -13.59 -11.57 10.56
C ASN A 54 -13.03 -11.04 9.24
N ILE A 55 -11.72 -11.19 8.99
CA ILE A 55 -11.12 -10.85 7.69
C ILE A 55 -11.80 -11.71 6.62
N LYS A 56 -12.53 -11.05 5.71
CA LYS A 56 -13.09 -11.73 4.54
C LYS A 56 -11.95 -12.26 3.68
N ALA A 57 -12.00 -13.56 3.37
CA ALA A 57 -11.06 -14.17 2.43
C ALA A 57 -11.11 -13.44 1.08
N ILE A 58 -9.94 -13.20 0.49
CA ILE A 58 -9.84 -12.68 -0.87
C ILE A 58 -10.07 -13.87 -1.79
N VAL A 59 -11.17 -13.83 -2.55
CA VAL A 59 -11.53 -14.91 -3.47
C VAL A 59 -11.18 -14.45 -4.89
N PRO A 60 -10.26 -15.13 -5.59
CA PRO A 60 -10.02 -14.85 -7.00
C PRO A 60 -11.24 -15.25 -7.84
N LEU A 61 -11.54 -14.45 -8.85
CA LEU A 61 -12.68 -14.69 -9.76
C LEU A 61 -12.26 -15.42 -11.05
N ASN A 62 -10.95 -15.56 -11.30
CA ASN A 62 -10.38 -16.32 -12.40
C ASN A 62 -8.97 -16.82 -12.03
N ASP A 63 -8.40 -17.68 -12.88
CA ASP A 63 -7.11 -18.31 -12.65
C ASP A 63 -5.95 -17.30 -12.60
N LYS A 64 -6.02 -16.22 -13.39
CA LYS A 64 -4.98 -15.17 -13.39
C LYS A 64 -4.95 -14.42 -12.06
N GLN A 65 -6.10 -14.10 -11.48
CA GLN A 65 -6.20 -13.52 -10.15
C GLN A 65 -5.72 -14.50 -9.06
N ALA A 66 -5.99 -15.80 -9.21
CA ALA A 66 -5.49 -16.81 -8.28
C ALA A 66 -3.97 -16.89 -8.32
N HIS A 67 -3.39 -16.91 -9.53
CA HIS A 67 -1.94 -16.84 -9.72
C HIS A 67 -1.35 -15.55 -9.15
N TYR A 68 -2.01 -14.40 -9.34
CA TYR A 68 -1.56 -13.15 -8.76
C TYR A 68 -1.51 -13.19 -7.22
N LEU A 69 -2.54 -13.74 -6.58
CA LEU A 69 -2.54 -13.91 -5.12
C LEU A 69 -1.41 -14.84 -4.64
N GLN A 70 -1.08 -15.89 -5.40
CA GLN A 70 0.07 -16.74 -5.10
C GLN A 70 1.40 -15.96 -5.22
N CYS A 71 1.58 -15.15 -6.25
CA CYS A 71 2.76 -14.29 -6.38
C CYS A 71 2.84 -13.27 -5.23
N LEU A 72 1.72 -12.67 -4.83
CA LEU A 72 1.67 -11.77 -3.69
C LEU A 72 2.12 -12.46 -2.40
N GLN A 73 1.82 -13.73 -2.21
CA GLN A 73 2.27 -14.50 -1.05
C GLN A 73 3.75 -14.85 -1.12
N ASN A 74 4.25 -15.30 -2.29
CA ASN A 74 5.52 -15.99 -2.39
C ASN A 74 6.70 -15.13 -2.88
N CYS A 75 6.47 -13.98 -3.50
CA CYS A 75 7.53 -13.16 -4.09
C CYS A 75 7.81 -11.89 -3.27
N ASN A 76 9.04 -11.41 -3.25
CA ASN A 76 9.40 -10.14 -2.60
C ASN A 76 9.05 -8.94 -3.46
N GLN A 77 9.17 -9.07 -4.78
CA GLN A 77 8.80 -8.04 -5.74
C GLN A 77 7.74 -8.58 -6.69
N ILE A 78 6.70 -7.81 -6.95
CA ILE A 78 5.63 -8.22 -7.85
C ILE A 78 5.37 -7.10 -8.85
N PHE A 79 5.42 -7.43 -10.13
CA PHE A 79 4.97 -6.58 -11.22
C PHE A 79 3.64 -7.10 -11.73
N SER A 80 2.56 -6.34 -11.51
CA SER A 80 1.23 -6.67 -12.00
C SER A 80 0.76 -5.61 -12.99
N TYR A 81 0.78 -5.93 -14.28
CA TYR A 81 0.38 -4.99 -15.32
C TYR A 81 -0.72 -5.56 -16.20
N GLY A 82 -1.50 -4.69 -16.82
CA GLY A 82 -2.61 -5.10 -17.67
C GLY A 82 -3.76 -4.11 -17.61
N SER A 83 -4.85 -4.43 -18.29
CA SER A 83 -5.99 -3.53 -18.46
C SER A 83 -6.68 -3.13 -17.15
N ALA A 84 -7.44 -2.04 -17.19
CA ALA A 84 -8.33 -1.66 -16.10
C ALA A 84 -9.45 -2.72 -15.89
N GLY A 85 -9.85 -2.92 -14.64
CA GLY A 85 -10.99 -3.80 -14.31
C GLY A 85 -10.67 -5.29 -14.14
N VAL A 86 -9.40 -5.66 -14.17
CA VAL A 86 -8.90 -7.04 -13.90
C VAL A 86 -8.66 -7.31 -12.42
N GLY A 87 -8.80 -6.29 -11.55
CA GLY A 87 -8.69 -6.45 -10.08
C GLY A 87 -7.27 -6.31 -9.50
N LYS A 88 -6.26 -5.95 -10.29
CA LYS A 88 -4.85 -5.80 -9.84
C LYS A 88 -4.69 -4.96 -8.56
N THR A 89 -5.20 -3.74 -8.54
CA THR A 89 -5.11 -2.84 -7.39
C THR A 89 -5.96 -3.34 -6.22
N TYR A 90 -7.16 -3.86 -6.50
CA TYR A 90 -8.04 -4.40 -5.46
C TYR A 90 -7.39 -5.56 -4.69
N LEU A 91 -6.80 -6.53 -5.40
CA LEU A 91 -6.17 -7.70 -4.80
C LEU A 91 -4.90 -7.33 -4.05
N ALA A 92 -4.06 -6.44 -4.60
CA ALA A 92 -2.85 -5.94 -3.94
C ALA A 92 -3.16 -5.27 -2.60
N ILE A 93 -4.08 -4.30 -2.61
CA ILE A 93 -4.44 -3.53 -1.42
C ILE A 93 -5.15 -4.41 -0.40
N SER A 94 -6.01 -5.32 -0.86
CA SER A 94 -6.68 -6.27 0.04
C SER A 94 -5.68 -7.19 0.73
N TYR A 95 -4.72 -7.75 -0.01
CA TYR A 95 -3.65 -8.58 0.54
C TYR A 95 -2.84 -7.79 1.59
N CYS A 96 -2.42 -6.58 1.23
CA CYS A 96 -1.65 -5.71 2.12
C CYS A 96 -2.39 -5.41 3.43
N ALA A 97 -3.69 -5.06 3.35
CA ALA A 97 -4.50 -4.81 4.54
C ALA A 97 -4.64 -6.05 5.44
N GLN A 98 -4.71 -7.25 4.86
CA GLN A 98 -4.75 -8.48 5.64
C GLN A 98 -3.44 -8.76 6.36
N GLU A 99 -2.31 -8.59 5.69
CA GLU A 99 -1.00 -8.79 6.30
C GLU A 99 -0.74 -7.77 7.41
N PHE A 100 -1.19 -6.53 7.23
CA PHE A 100 -1.16 -5.49 8.25
C PHE A 100 -2.03 -5.84 9.46
N LEU A 101 -3.28 -6.28 9.24
CA LEU A 101 -4.17 -6.71 10.34
C LEU A 101 -3.61 -7.91 11.11
N LYS A 102 -2.97 -8.86 10.43
CA LYS A 102 -2.31 -10.02 11.05
C LYS A 102 -1.01 -9.65 11.78
N LYS A 103 -0.56 -8.39 11.68
CA LYS A 103 0.74 -7.91 12.19
C LYS A 103 1.94 -8.61 11.57
N ASN A 104 1.79 -9.15 10.35
CA ASN A 104 2.91 -9.71 9.59
C ASN A 104 3.83 -8.61 9.04
N ILE A 105 3.28 -7.40 8.90
CA ILE A 105 4.00 -6.20 8.50
C ILE A 105 3.67 -5.07 9.48
N THR A 106 4.58 -4.12 9.62
CA THR A 106 4.37 -2.94 10.48
C THR A 106 3.98 -1.71 9.69
N LYS A 107 4.21 -1.71 8.38
CA LYS A 107 4.01 -0.52 7.55
C LYS A 107 3.44 -0.81 6.16
N ILE A 108 2.48 0.01 5.74
CA ILE A 108 1.98 0.10 4.36
C ILE A 108 2.41 1.45 3.79
N ILE A 109 3.01 1.44 2.60
CA ILE A 109 3.37 2.67 1.89
C ILE A 109 2.62 2.66 0.57
N LEU A 110 1.72 3.63 0.41
CA LEU A 110 1.04 3.88 -0.86
C LEU A 110 1.71 5.05 -1.57
N THR A 111 2.07 4.82 -2.81
CA THR A 111 2.67 5.85 -3.64
C THR A 111 2.16 5.79 -5.06
N ARG A 112 2.29 6.91 -5.76
CA ARG A 112 1.97 7.06 -7.17
C ARG A 112 2.95 8.06 -7.79
N PRO A 113 3.54 7.78 -8.97
CA PRO A 113 4.37 8.73 -9.69
C PRO A 113 3.58 9.99 -10.04
N ASN A 114 4.18 11.16 -9.86
CA ASN A 114 3.52 12.41 -10.21
C ASN A 114 3.66 12.67 -11.71
N ILE A 115 2.54 12.63 -12.44
CA ILE A 115 2.53 12.92 -13.87
C ILE A 115 2.28 14.40 -14.06
N GLY A 116 3.31 15.10 -14.53
CA GLY A 116 3.08 16.42 -15.10
C GLY A 116 2.37 16.30 -16.44
N ILE A 117 1.05 16.49 -16.48
CA ILE A 117 0.29 16.55 -17.75
C ILE A 117 0.95 17.60 -18.65
N GLY A 118 1.56 17.16 -19.76
CA GLY A 118 2.22 18.04 -20.72
C GLY A 118 3.44 18.82 -20.17
N GLY A 119 4.15 18.27 -19.19
CA GLY A 119 5.28 18.96 -18.54
C GLY A 119 4.87 20.02 -17.52
N LYS A 120 3.59 20.08 -17.15
CA LYS A 120 3.08 20.87 -16.04
C LYS A 120 2.62 19.94 -14.92
N VAL A 121 3.24 20.05 -13.75
CA VAL A 121 2.68 19.51 -12.51
C VAL A 121 1.21 19.95 -12.44
N PRO A 122 0.24 19.06 -12.19
CA PRO A 122 -1.16 19.44 -12.03
C PRO A 122 -1.23 20.68 -11.15
N ALA A 123 -1.98 21.71 -11.58
CA ALA A 123 -2.12 22.97 -10.87
C ALA A 123 -2.23 22.66 -9.38
N ALA A 124 -1.22 23.08 -8.61
CA ALA A 124 -1.00 22.60 -7.25
C ALA A 124 -2.33 22.71 -6.50
N LEU A 125 -2.99 21.57 -6.25
CA LEU A 125 -4.25 21.58 -5.52
C LEU A 125 -3.97 22.28 -4.19
N PRO A 126 -4.77 23.28 -3.77
CA PRO A 126 -4.59 23.87 -2.46
C PRO A 126 -4.71 22.76 -1.40
N GLY A 127 -3.69 22.60 -0.55
CA GLY A 127 -3.66 21.54 0.44
C GLY A 127 -2.28 20.95 0.75
N GLY A 128 -2.22 20.14 1.81
CA GLY A 128 -1.05 19.37 2.23
C GLY A 128 -0.69 18.25 1.24
N VAL A 129 0.50 17.65 1.40
CA VAL A 129 0.98 16.55 0.53
C VAL A 129 -0.01 15.38 0.52
N TYR A 130 -0.58 15.04 1.68
CA TYR A 130 -1.58 13.98 1.81
C TYR A 130 -2.84 14.25 0.98
N GLU A 131 -3.45 15.44 1.11
CA GLU A 131 -4.70 15.81 0.42
C GLU A 131 -4.56 15.72 -1.11
N LYS A 132 -3.39 16.10 -1.63
CA LYS A 132 -3.05 15.96 -3.06
C LYS A 132 -3.00 14.51 -3.51
N MET A 133 -2.33 13.67 -2.72
CA MET A 133 -2.18 12.25 -3.03
C MET A 133 -3.48 11.49 -2.87
N GLU A 134 -4.29 11.84 -1.85
CA GLU A 134 -5.55 11.18 -1.53
C GLU A 134 -6.52 11.17 -2.71
N ALA A 135 -6.59 12.27 -3.47
CA ALA A 135 -7.42 12.33 -4.69
C ALA A 135 -6.97 11.31 -5.74
N THR A 136 -5.65 11.15 -5.94
CA THR A 136 -5.08 10.23 -6.95
C THR A 136 -5.04 8.76 -6.50
N LEU A 137 -5.09 8.53 -5.18
CA LEU A 137 -5.06 7.21 -4.55
C LEU A 137 -6.40 6.87 -3.88
N ALA A 138 -7.49 7.52 -4.32
CA ALA A 138 -8.81 7.37 -3.71
C ALA A 138 -9.31 5.92 -3.72
N GLU A 139 -9.10 5.16 -4.81
CA GLU A 139 -9.49 3.75 -4.90
C GLU A 139 -8.71 2.87 -3.89
N PRO A 140 -7.37 2.88 -3.87
CA PRO A 140 -6.59 2.20 -2.83
C PRO A 140 -7.02 2.56 -1.40
N ILE A 141 -7.21 3.86 -1.11
CA ILE A 141 -7.60 4.34 0.21
C ILE A 141 -8.98 3.82 0.62
N GLN A 142 -9.94 3.81 -0.30
CA GLN A 142 -11.28 3.26 -0.02
C GLN A 142 -11.23 1.77 0.29
N ILE A 143 -10.39 0.99 -0.40
CA ILE A 143 -10.22 -0.44 -0.12
C ILE A 143 -9.62 -0.64 1.27
N LEU A 144 -8.57 0.13 1.62
CA LEU A 144 -7.99 0.10 2.98
C LEU A 144 -9.03 0.47 4.03
N LYS A 145 -9.77 1.58 3.87
CA LYS A 145 -10.84 2.01 4.79
C LYS A 145 -11.94 0.95 4.93
N LYS A 146 -12.25 0.20 3.88
CA LYS A 146 -13.25 -0.89 3.93
C LYS A 146 -12.77 -2.07 4.79
N ILE A 147 -11.49 -2.42 4.74
CA ILE A 147 -10.92 -3.58 5.47
C ILE A 147 -10.50 -3.18 6.90
N LEU A 148 -9.82 -2.05 7.02
CA LEU A 148 -9.30 -1.50 8.28
C LEU A 148 -10.30 -0.63 9.05
N SER A 149 -11.54 -0.51 8.57
CA SER A 149 -12.52 0.50 8.98
C SER A 149 -12.01 1.95 8.79
N PRO A 150 -12.91 2.94 8.64
CA PRO A 150 -12.50 4.34 8.56
C PRO A 150 -11.63 4.75 9.75
N ASP A 151 -12.09 4.49 10.99
CA ASP A 151 -11.34 4.86 12.19
C ASP A 151 -9.98 4.17 12.32
N GLY A 152 -9.90 2.88 11.95
CA GLY A 152 -8.64 2.13 12.03
C GLY A 152 -7.63 2.63 11.01
N PHE A 153 -8.07 2.98 9.80
CA PHE A 153 -7.23 3.64 8.81
C PHE A 153 -6.71 4.99 9.31
N GLU A 154 -7.57 5.86 9.86
CA GLU A 154 -7.15 7.18 10.36
C GLU A 154 -6.20 7.09 11.57
N ILE A 155 -6.34 6.05 12.41
CA ILE A 155 -5.38 5.74 13.49
C ILE A 155 -4.03 5.35 12.88
N ALA A 156 -4.02 4.38 11.95
CA ALA A 156 -2.79 3.89 11.33
C ALA A 156 -2.04 5.00 10.55
N LEU A 157 -2.79 5.90 9.88
CA LEU A 157 -2.23 7.08 9.22
C LEU A 157 -1.54 8.02 10.22
N ARG A 158 -2.19 8.34 11.35
CA ARG A 158 -1.62 9.20 12.39
C ARG A 158 -0.38 8.60 13.05
N HIS A 159 -0.32 7.28 13.17
CA HIS A 159 0.85 6.56 13.70
C HIS A 159 1.94 6.33 12.66
N SER A 160 1.76 6.80 11.41
CA SER A 160 2.69 6.55 10.30
C SER A 160 2.92 5.05 10.02
N GLU A 161 1.95 4.22 10.37
CA GLU A 161 1.87 2.80 10.00
C GLU A 161 1.34 2.65 8.57
N ILE A 162 0.48 3.57 8.14
CA ILE A 162 0.15 3.77 6.73
C ILE A 162 0.72 5.12 6.32
N GLU A 163 1.54 5.14 5.27
CA GLU A 163 2.08 6.35 4.68
C GLU A 163 1.56 6.51 3.26
N ILE A 164 1.07 7.70 2.95
CA ILE A 164 0.66 8.07 1.58
C ILE A 164 1.56 9.20 1.13
N VAL A 165 2.49 8.87 0.22
CA VAL A 165 3.58 9.77 -0.16
C VAL A 165 3.78 9.78 -1.67
N PRO A 166 4.21 10.91 -2.26
CA PRO A 166 4.63 10.95 -3.65
C PRO A 166 5.81 10.01 -3.90
N PHE A 167 5.94 9.51 -5.13
CA PHE A 167 6.98 8.53 -5.47
C PHE A 167 8.40 9.05 -5.19
N GLU A 168 8.63 10.34 -5.40
CA GLU A 168 9.91 11.00 -5.24
C GLU A 168 10.38 11.01 -3.78
N TYR A 169 9.45 10.94 -2.82
CA TYR A 169 9.74 10.91 -1.38
C TYR A 169 10.32 9.58 -0.92
N ILE A 170 10.25 8.54 -1.76
CA ILE A 170 10.82 7.24 -1.48
C ILE A 170 12.34 7.26 -1.67
N ARG A 171 12.84 8.20 -2.49
CA ARG A 171 14.28 8.36 -2.73
C ARG A 171 15.02 8.67 -1.42
N GLY A 172 16.07 7.90 -1.16
CA GLY A 172 16.90 8.06 0.04
C GLY A 172 16.31 7.46 1.31
N ARG A 173 15.15 6.79 1.23
CA ARG A 173 14.57 6.01 2.31
C ARG A 173 14.89 4.52 2.10
N SER A 174 15.13 3.83 3.21
CA SER A 174 15.15 2.37 3.25
C SER A 174 13.94 1.93 4.07
N PHE A 175 13.21 0.94 3.57
CA PHE A 175 12.03 0.41 4.25
C PHE A 175 12.32 -1.01 4.67
N SER A 176 11.97 -1.32 5.91
CA SER A 176 12.10 -2.63 6.52
C SER A 176 10.75 -3.02 7.09
N ASN A 177 10.38 -4.29 6.96
CA ASN A 177 9.11 -4.82 7.49
C ASN A 177 7.87 -4.05 6.98
N ALA A 178 7.89 -3.71 5.68
CA ALA A 178 6.88 -2.88 5.02
C ALA A 178 6.42 -3.47 3.69
N ILE A 179 5.17 -3.20 3.32
CA ILE A 179 4.70 -3.39 1.94
C ILE A 179 4.60 -2.02 1.27
N ILE A 180 5.32 -1.85 0.17
CA ILE A 180 5.26 -0.67 -0.68
C ILE A 180 4.42 -1.00 -1.91
N ILE A 181 3.35 -0.25 -2.14
CA ILE A 181 2.54 -0.32 -3.36
C ILE A 181 2.79 0.92 -4.19
N VAL A 182 3.35 0.72 -5.39
CA VAL A 182 3.51 1.74 -6.42
C VAL A 182 2.36 1.59 -7.39
N ASN A 183 1.38 2.50 -7.30
CA ASN A 183 0.22 2.51 -8.18
C ASN A 183 0.54 3.30 -9.46
N GLU A 184 0.09 2.78 -10.61
CA GLU A 184 0.31 3.40 -11.93
C GLU A 184 1.80 3.58 -12.27
N ALA A 185 2.59 2.54 -11.98
CA ALA A 185 4.05 2.54 -12.10
C ALA A 185 4.56 2.78 -13.53
N GLN A 186 3.74 2.58 -14.57
CA GLN A 186 4.09 2.93 -15.95
C GLN A 186 4.41 4.42 -16.13
N ASN A 187 4.03 5.25 -15.17
CA ASN A 187 4.26 6.69 -15.20
C ASN A 187 5.59 7.12 -14.56
N THR A 188 6.46 6.16 -14.27
CA THR A 188 7.85 6.42 -13.90
C THR A 188 8.74 6.50 -15.12
N THR A 189 9.78 7.33 -15.05
CA THR A 189 10.94 7.24 -15.92
C THR A 189 11.82 6.04 -15.53
N VAL A 190 12.73 5.64 -16.43
CA VAL A 190 13.71 4.58 -16.15
C VAL A 190 14.59 4.96 -14.96
N ASP A 191 15.09 6.20 -14.90
CA ASP A 191 15.97 6.66 -13.81
C ASP A 191 15.28 6.62 -12.45
N GLU A 192 14.00 7.01 -12.40
CA GLU A 192 13.16 6.91 -11.21
C GLU A 192 12.99 5.46 -10.76
N MET A 193 12.69 4.55 -11.69
CA MET A 193 12.53 3.14 -11.39
C MET A 193 13.84 2.48 -10.92
N VAL A 194 14.97 2.77 -11.58
CA VAL A 194 16.32 2.30 -11.17
C VAL A 194 16.62 2.73 -9.73
N SER A 195 16.35 4.00 -9.41
CA SER A 195 16.57 4.53 -8.07
C SER A 195 15.67 3.87 -7.02
N PHE A 196 14.51 3.34 -7.43
CA PHE A 196 13.53 2.74 -6.53
C PHE A 196 13.80 1.26 -6.27
N VAL A 197 13.94 0.45 -7.32
CA VAL A 197 14.08 -1.02 -7.19
C VAL A 197 15.32 -1.45 -6.40
N THR A 198 16.30 -0.56 -6.28
CA THR A 198 17.54 -0.76 -5.49
C THR A 198 17.41 -0.40 -4.00
N ARG A 199 16.22 0.02 -3.53
CA ARG A 199 15.97 0.52 -2.16
C ARG A 199 15.07 -0.38 -1.30
N VAL A 200 14.69 -1.54 -1.83
CA VAL A 200 13.89 -2.52 -1.08
C VAL A 200 14.76 -3.14 0.01
N GLY A 201 14.42 -2.89 1.28
CA GLY A 201 15.13 -3.46 2.42
C GLY A 201 14.65 -4.85 2.80
N GLU A 202 15.26 -5.41 3.84
CA GLU A 202 14.90 -6.72 4.37
C GLU A 202 13.44 -6.77 4.86
N ASP A 203 12.86 -7.97 4.82
CA ASP A 203 11.47 -8.27 5.20
C ASP A 203 10.42 -7.34 4.59
N SER A 204 10.74 -6.76 3.43
CA SER A 204 9.84 -5.86 2.72
C SER A 204 9.34 -6.48 1.43
N LYS A 205 8.15 -6.05 1.02
CA LYS A 205 7.54 -6.45 -0.25
C LYS A 205 7.24 -5.22 -1.08
N VAL A 206 7.50 -5.31 -2.38
CA VAL A 206 7.15 -4.27 -3.33
C VAL A 206 6.15 -4.81 -4.34
N ILE A 207 5.06 -4.08 -4.50
CA ILE A 207 4.04 -4.36 -5.50
C ILE A 207 4.00 -3.15 -6.44
N LEU A 208 4.34 -3.36 -7.70
CA LEU A 208 4.21 -2.37 -8.76
C LEU A 208 3.02 -2.76 -9.62
N ASP A 209 1.98 -1.94 -9.60
CA ASP A 209 0.84 -2.10 -10.50
C ASP A 209 0.84 -1.05 -11.61
N GLY A 210 0.22 -1.37 -12.75
CA GLY A 210 0.11 -0.41 -13.83
C GLY A 210 -0.60 -0.94 -15.07
N ASP A 211 -0.64 -0.10 -16.08
CA ASP A 211 -1.11 -0.43 -17.42
C ASP A 211 -0.16 0.19 -18.45
N LEU A 212 0.64 -0.65 -19.12
CA LEU A 212 1.68 -0.21 -20.06
C LEU A 212 1.12 0.60 -21.24
N PHE A 213 -0.19 0.52 -21.49
CA PHE A 213 -0.90 1.25 -22.53
C PHE A 213 -1.36 2.65 -22.11
N GLN A 214 -1.49 2.86 -20.80
CA GLN A 214 -1.95 4.11 -20.20
C GLN A 214 -0.76 4.84 -19.59
N THR A 215 0.30 4.98 -20.38
CA THR A 215 1.52 5.69 -20.00
C THR A 215 1.48 7.13 -20.48
N ASP A 216 1.77 8.05 -19.57
CA ASP A 216 2.01 9.46 -19.91
C ASP A 216 3.49 9.72 -20.28
N ILE A 217 4.37 8.74 -20.06
CA ILE A 217 5.78 8.77 -20.47
C ILE A 217 5.90 8.45 -21.96
N LYS A 218 6.64 9.30 -22.68
CA LYS A 218 7.03 9.05 -24.07
C LYS A 218 8.23 8.11 -24.13
N GLY A 219 8.13 7.05 -24.92
CA GLY A 219 9.22 6.08 -25.09
C GLY A 219 9.19 4.97 -24.03
N LEU A 220 10.37 4.45 -23.69
CA LEU A 220 10.51 3.40 -22.69
C LEU A 220 10.23 3.96 -21.29
N ASN A 221 9.15 3.51 -20.65
CA ASN A 221 8.85 3.86 -19.27
C ASN A 221 9.54 2.93 -18.27
N GLY A 222 9.58 3.35 -17.00
CA GLY A 222 10.29 2.65 -15.93
C GLY A 222 9.69 1.28 -15.62
N LEU A 223 8.36 1.14 -15.62
CA LEU A 223 7.71 -0.15 -15.40
C LEU A 223 8.11 -1.18 -16.47
N GLN A 224 8.06 -0.77 -17.74
CA GLN A 224 8.44 -1.62 -18.86
C GLN A 224 9.89 -2.04 -18.75
N TRP A 225 10.79 -1.08 -18.54
CA TRP A 225 12.21 -1.35 -18.35
C TRP A 225 12.48 -2.35 -17.22
N ALA A 226 11.80 -2.21 -16.08
CA ALA A 226 11.99 -3.12 -14.94
C ALA A 226 11.51 -4.54 -15.24
N ILE A 227 10.37 -4.68 -15.94
CA ILE A 227 9.86 -5.98 -16.39
C ILE A 227 10.88 -6.66 -17.31
N ASP A 228 11.43 -5.93 -18.29
CA ASP A 228 12.40 -6.46 -19.26
C ASP A 228 13.71 -6.85 -18.57
N MET A 229 14.15 -6.06 -17.59
CA MET A 229 15.30 -6.38 -16.74
C MET A 229 15.09 -7.67 -15.95
N VAL A 230 13.92 -7.88 -15.34
CA VAL A 230 13.65 -9.14 -14.62
C VAL A 230 13.59 -10.33 -15.57
N LYS A 231 12.93 -10.20 -16.73
CA LYS A 231 12.83 -11.27 -17.74
C LYS A 231 14.20 -11.70 -18.28
N SER A 232 15.15 -10.78 -18.40
CA SER A 232 16.50 -11.05 -18.87
C SER A 232 17.48 -11.55 -17.79
N ASN A 233 17.09 -11.56 -16.51
CA ASN A 233 17.96 -11.91 -15.39
C ASN A 233 17.36 -13.02 -14.52
N PRO A 234 17.77 -14.29 -14.69
CA PRO A 234 17.21 -15.43 -13.95
C PRO A 234 17.27 -15.28 -12.42
N LYS A 235 18.34 -14.71 -11.88
CA LYS A 235 18.47 -14.45 -10.43
C LYS A 235 17.43 -13.48 -9.89
N LEU A 236 16.98 -12.51 -10.68
CA LEU A 236 15.92 -11.59 -10.26
C LEU A 236 14.55 -12.29 -10.23
N GLN A 237 14.33 -13.25 -11.13
CA GLN A 237 13.07 -14.01 -11.20
C GLN A 237 12.83 -14.86 -9.96
N GLU A 238 13.89 -15.32 -9.27
CA GLU A 238 13.76 -16.07 -8.01
C GLU A 238 13.02 -15.26 -6.92
N TYR A 239 13.14 -13.94 -6.94
CA TYR A 239 12.52 -13.04 -5.96
C TYR A 239 11.27 -12.33 -6.50
N THR A 240 10.99 -12.48 -7.80
CA THR A 240 10.05 -11.60 -8.52
C THR A 240 8.93 -12.37 -9.18
N GLY A 241 7.68 -11.97 -8.90
CA GLY A 241 6.50 -12.39 -9.65
C GLY A 241 6.18 -11.38 -10.75
N ILE A 242 5.99 -11.85 -11.98
CA ILE A 242 5.45 -11.02 -13.07
C ILE A 242 4.09 -11.57 -13.46
N VAL A 243 3.06 -10.75 -13.34
CA VAL A 243 1.68 -11.11 -13.68
C VAL A 243 1.12 -10.12 -14.69
N GLU A 244 0.96 -10.62 -15.90
CA GLU A 244 0.29 -9.89 -16.98
C GLU A 244 -1.19 -10.27 -17.03
N PHE A 245 -2.04 -9.26 -16.90
CA PHE A 245 -3.47 -9.35 -17.12
C PHE A 245 -3.83 -8.86 -18.52
N THR A 246 -4.85 -9.48 -19.10
CA THR A 246 -5.39 -9.16 -20.42
C THR A 246 -6.88 -8.82 -20.32
N SER A 247 -7.50 -8.40 -21.43
CA SER A 247 -8.94 -8.19 -21.50
C SER A 247 -9.79 -9.43 -21.13
N GLU A 248 -9.25 -10.65 -21.29
CA GLU A 248 -9.92 -11.89 -20.90
C GLU A 248 -10.07 -12.01 -19.37
N ASP A 249 -9.21 -11.36 -18.62
CA ASP A 249 -9.18 -11.39 -17.16
C ASP A 249 -10.12 -10.35 -16.51
N ILE A 250 -10.89 -9.59 -17.31
CA ILE A 250 -11.78 -8.54 -16.82
C ILE A 250 -12.96 -9.13 -16.07
N VAL A 251 -13.13 -8.69 -14.82
CA VAL A 251 -14.20 -9.10 -13.91
C VAL A 251 -15.24 -8.00 -13.67
N ARG A 252 -15.15 -6.89 -14.42
CA ARG A 252 -16.18 -5.84 -14.47
C ARG A 252 -17.32 -6.22 -15.42
N SER A 253 -18.30 -5.33 -15.57
CA SER A 253 -19.47 -5.53 -16.45
C SER A 253 -19.07 -5.82 -17.89
N GLY A 254 -19.97 -6.47 -18.64
CA GLY A 254 -19.75 -6.81 -20.05
C GLY A 254 -19.37 -5.59 -20.90
N LEU A 255 -19.99 -4.43 -20.67
CA LEU A 255 -19.65 -3.19 -21.37
C LEU A 255 -18.20 -2.74 -21.14
N CYS A 256 -17.68 -2.85 -19.91
CA CYS A 256 -16.29 -2.51 -19.61
C CYS A 256 -15.33 -3.44 -20.37
N ARG A 257 -15.67 -4.73 -20.43
CA ARG A 257 -14.89 -5.71 -21.18
C ARG A 257 -14.85 -5.38 -22.67
N GLU A 258 -16.00 -5.09 -23.28
CA GLU A 258 -16.08 -4.73 -24.71
C GLU A 258 -15.28 -3.47 -25.05
N TRP A 259 -15.32 -2.44 -24.19
CA TRP A 259 -14.50 -1.23 -24.40
C TRP A 259 -13.01 -1.54 -24.37
N VAL A 260 -12.53 -2.28 -23.37
CA VAL A 260 -11.11 -2.64 -23.29
C VAL A 260 -10.70 -3.49 -24.48
N PHE A 261 -11.50 -4.50 -24.83
CA PHE A 261 -11.25 -5.37 -25.98
C PHE A 261 -11.16 -4.58 -27.29
N ALA A 262 -12.07 -3.63 -27.52
CA ALA A 262 -12.05 -2.76 -28.69
C ALA A 262 -10.81 -1.86 -28.75
N ILE A 263 -10.42 -1.27 -27.60
CA ILE A 263 -9.21 -0.43 -27.48
C ILE A 263 -7.95 -1.27 -27.77
N GLU A 264 -7.84 -2.45 -27.17
CA GLU A 264 -6.74 -3.37 -27.43
C GLU A 264 -6.61 -3.70 -28.91
N LYS A 265 -7.72 -4.12 -29.53
CA LYS A 265 -7.76 -4.48 -30.96
C LYS A 265 -7.37 -3.30 -31.86
N PHE A 266 -7.80 -2.08 -31.52
CA PHE A 266 -7.43 -0.87 -32.26
C PHE A 266 -5.91 -0.63 -32.22
N TYR A 267 -5.30 -0.72 -31.05
CA TYR A 267 -3.85 -0.55 -30.92
C TYR A 267 -3.05 -1.70 -31.55
N LYS A 268 -3.55 -2.96 -31.48
CA LYS A 268 -2.94 -4.11 -32.19
C LYS A 268 -2.88 -3.90 -33.70
N LYS A 269 -3.94 -3.38 -34.30
CA LYS A 269 -4.03 -3.19 -35.75
C LYS A 269 -3.13 -2.08 -36.27
N ASN A 270 -2.85 -1.06 -35.45
CA ASN A 270 -2.10 0.14 -35.85
C ASN A 270 -0.59 0.06 -35.56
N ASN A 271 -0.02 -1.15 -35.37
CA ASN A 271 1.40 -1.35 -34.96
C ASN A 271 1.81 -0.52 -33.72
N THR A 272 0.83 -0.21 -32.87
CA THR A 272 1.08 0.33 -31.54
C THR A 272 1.35 -0.88 -30.64
N PRO A 273 2.37 -0.85 -29.75
CA PRO A 273 2.78 -2.04 -28.98
C PRO A 273 1.56 -2.66 -28.30
N THR A 274 1.34 -3.98 -28.38
CA THR A 274 0.17 -4.70 -27.81
C THR A 274 0.54 -5.47 -26.54
N TYR A 275 -0.43 -5.85 -25.67
CA TYR A 275 -0.13 -6.56 -24.42
C TYR A 275 0.81 -7.76 -24.69
N GLU A 276 0.48 -8.57 -25.71
CA GLU A 276 1.29 -9.72 -26.14
C GLU A 276 2.64 -9.36 -26.80
N THR A 277 2.77 -8.18 -27.42
CA THR A 277 4.00 -7.76 -28.13
C THR A 277 5.02 -7.15 -27.17
N ILE A 278 4.56 -6.50 -26.11
CA ILE A 278 5.40 -5.96 -25.05
C ILE A 278 5.85 -7.08 -24.08
N ALA A 279 5.02 -8.13 -23.94
CA ALA A 279 5.36 -9.29 -23.12
C ALA A 279 6.48 -10.17 -23.67
N ARG A 280 6.76 -10.10 -24.98
CA ARG A 280 7.61 -11.04 -25.74
C ARG A 280 8.86 -10.43 -26.39
N LYS A 281 9.18 -9.17 -26.13
CA LYS A 281 10.48 -8.56 -26.48
C LYS A 281 11.31 -8.38 -25.21
#